data_AF-A0AAD6ADV8-F1
#
_entry.id   AF-A0AAD6ADV8-F1
#
_cell.length_a   1.000
_cell.length_b   1.000
_cell.length_c   1.000
_cell.angle_alpha   90.00
_cell.angle_beta   90.00
_cell.angle_gamma   90.00
#
_symmetry.space_group_name_H-M   'P 1'
#
loop_
_entity.id
_entity.type
_entity.pdbx_description
1 polymer ?
#
loop_
_entity_poly.entity_id
_entity_poly.type
_entity_poly.pdbx_seq_one_letter_code
_entity_poly.pdbx_strand_id
1 'polypeptide(L)'
;MTLQGVRKEVGEPHIKETGRRAGKSRENNPEQGGQDPKAKEFYGADPKCSPDYGRIINTHHFNRVMGLMEGYTPVIGGQSDASQRYIAPTVLKDVPPHSRLMQEEIFGPLLPIVAVSDMEDAIRFINEREKPLALYIFCSDKKAAKKMIEETSSGGVVVNDVMMHYTLSSLPFGGVGQSGMGRYHGKHTFDQLSHQRACLIRSLGMENVNLSRYPPQDRRRARRVRMALRAPLIDMSKRTFIWAVTATVIGFGLFVALMVILLIAAGLNCTCWYWR
;
A
#
# COMPACT_ATOMS: atom_id res chain seq x y z
N MET A 1 -18.66 2.27 -1.06
CA MET A 1 -17.25 1.99 -1.36
C MET A 1 -17.00 2.19 -2.86
N THR A 2 -16.29 3.23 -3.28
CA THR A 2 -15.95 3.44 -4.70
C THR A 2 -14.95 2.38 -5.18
N LEU A 3 -15.36 1.55 -6.13
CA LEU A 3 -14.51 0.56 -6.79
C LEU A 3 -13.86 1.20 -8.02
N GLN A 4 -12.58 1.57 -7.92
CA GLN A 4 -11.76 1.91 -9.08
C GLN A 4 -10.75 0.79 -9.28
N GLY A 5 -11.03 -0.10 -10.23
CA GLY A 5 -10.12 -1.15 -10.66
C GLY A 5 -9.50 -0.76 -12.00
N VAL A 6 -8.17 -0.66 -12.05
CA VAL A 6 -7.42 -0.44 -13.30
C VAL A 6 -6.88 -1.79 -13.76
N ARG A 7 -7.27 -2.23 -14.97
CA ARG A 7 -6.72 -3.43 -15.62
C ARG A 7 -5.85 -3.01 -16.80
N LYS A 8 -4.57 -3.38 -16.79
CA LYS A 8 -3.68 -3.26 -17.95
C LYS A 8 -3.73 -4.56 -18.75
N GLU A 9 -4.10 -4.49 -20.02
CA GLU A 9 -3.78 -5.57 -20.97
C GLU A 9 -2.32 -5.38 -21.39
N VAL A 10 -1.42 -6.24 -20.88
CA VAL A 10 -0.04 -6.28 -21.33
C VAL A 10 0.03 -7.29 -22.47
N GLY A 11 0.34 -6.82 -23.68
CA GLY A 11 0.61 -7.69 -24.82
C GLY A 11 1.78 -8.63 -24.52
N GLU A 12 1.54 -9.93 -24.69
CA GLU A 12 2.60 -10.94 -24.62
C GLU A 12 3.46 -10.95 -25.89
N PRO A 13 4.76 -11.30 -25.76
CA PRO A 13 5.72 -11.26 -26.85
C PRO A 13 5.57 -12.44 -27.81
N HIS A 14 5.94 -12.21 -29.07
CA HIS A 14 6.09 -13.25 -30.09
C HIS A 14 7.02 -14.37 -29.63
N ILE A 15 6.44 -15.52 -29.28
CA ILE A 15 7.13 -16.81 -29.27
C ILE A 15 6.60 -17.61 -30.45
N LYS A 16 7.45 -17.81 -31.45
CA LYS A 16 7.25 -18.83 -32.48
C LYS A 16 7.51 -20.20 -31.83
N GLU A 17 6.54 -21.11 -31.87
CA GLU A 17 6.68 -22.37 -32.62
C GLU A 17 5.46 -23.30 -32.54
N THR A 18 5.26 -23.95 -33.69
CA THR A 18 4.67 -25.27 -33.99
C THR A 18 3.20 -25.57 -33.67
N GLY A 19 2.49 -25.97 -34.73
CA GLY A 19 1.05 -26.05 -34.77
C GLY A 19 0.44 -27.38 -34.29
N ARG A 20 -0.86 -27.30 -33.96
CA ARG A 20 -1.82 -28.39 -34.04
C ARG A 20 -3.26 -27.84 -34.12
N ARG A 21 -3.89 -28.12 -35.27
CA ARG A 21 -5.33 -28.27 -35.59
C ARG A 21 -6.37 -27.40 -34.88
N ALA A 22 -6.89 -26.45 -35.67
CA ALA A 22 -8.30 -26.17 -35.97
C ALA A 22 -9.37 -26.52 -34.91
N GLY A 23 -9.89 -25.47 -34.27
CA GLY A 23 -11.23 -25.42 -33.67
C GLY A 23 -11.95 -24.18 -34.19
N LYS A 24 -13.02 -24.39 -34.96
CA LYS A 24 -13.89 -23.38 -35.58
C LYS A 24 -14.44 -22.42 -34.51
N SER A 25 -14.02 -21.15 -34.50
CA SER A 25 -14.63 -20.11 -33.67
C SER A 25 -15.99 -19.74 -34.25
N ARG A 26 -17.06 -20.04 -33.49
CA ARG A 26 -18.43 -19.61 -33.79
C ARG A 26 -18.49 -18.09 -33.71
N GLU A 27 -18.91 -17.49 -34.81
CA GLU A 27 -19.31 -16.10 -34.94
C GLU A 27 -20.59 -15.91 -34.13
N ASN A 28 -20.52 -15.16 -33.01
CA ASN A 28 -21.68 -14.84 -32.19
C ASN A 28 -22.19 -13.45 -32.57
N ASN A 29 -23.44 -13.43 -33.03
CA ASN A 29 -24.23 -12.27 -33.42
C ASN A 29 -24.45 -11.31 -32.21
N PRO A 30 -24.43 -9.97 -32.36
CA PRO A 30 -24.40 -9.01 -31.25
C PRO A 30 -25.77 -8.60 -30.68
N GLU A 31 -26.85 -9.34 -30.94
CA GLU A 31 -28.20 -8.94 -30.54
C GLU A 31 -28.74 -9.80 -29.39
N GLN A 32 -28.33 -9.47 -28.16
CA GLN A 32 -29.02 -9.66 -26.86
C GLN A 32 -27.99 -9.60 -25.73
N GLY A 33 -28.18 -8.68 -24.77
CA GLY A 33 -27.27 -8.48 -23.64
C GLY A 33 -26.99 -9.78 -22.90
N GLY A 34 -25.81 -10.35 -23.14
CA GLY A 34 -25.40 -11.63 -22.60
C GLY A 34 -25.20 -11.55 -21.09
N GLN A 35 -25.58 -12.61 -20.39
CA GLN A 35 -25.34 -12.75 -18.96
C GLN A 35 -23.87 -13.16 -18.73
N ASP A 36 -23.19 -12.49 -17.80
CA ASP A 36 -21.80 -12.79 -17.48
C ASP A 36 -21.66 -14.23 -16.95
N PRO A 37 -20.76 -15.06 -17.52
CA PRO A 37 -20.53 -16.42 -17.06
C PRO A 37 -20.17 -16.51 -15.57
N LYS A 38 -19.47 -15.53 -15.00
CA LYS A 38 -19.15 -15.51 -13.56
C LYS A 38 -20.36 -15.13 -12.70
N ALA A 39 -21.13 -14.12 -13.10
CA ALA A 39 -22.41 -13.82 -12.45
C ALA A 39 -23.37 -15.02 -12.45
N LYS A 40 -23.39 -15.82 -13.53
CA LYS A 40 -24.19 -17.05 -13.60
C LYS A 40 -23.68 -18.15 -12.66
N GLU A 41 -22.36 -18.27 -12.48
CA GLU A 41 -21.76 -19.22 -11.52
C GLU A 41 -22.18 -18.88 -10.09
N PHE A 42 -22.19 -17.59 -9.72
CA PHE A 42 -22.52 -17.15 -8.36
C PHE A 42 -24.02 -17.10 -8.07
N TYR A 43 -24.84 -16.61 -9.02
CA TYR A 43 -26.26 -16.32 -8.76
C TYR A 43 -27.22 -17.19 -9.58
N GLY A 44 -26.71 -18.16 -10.35
CA GLY A 44 -27.51 -19.02 -11.20
C GLY A 44 -27.99 -18.32 -12.48
N ALA A 45 -28.93 -18.98 -13.18
CA ALA A 45 -29.45 -18.50 -14.45
C ALA A 45 -30.26 -17.20 -14.32
N ASP A 46 -30.95 -16.98 -13.20
CA ASP A 46 -31.67 -15.74 -12.93
C ASP A 46 -31.25 -15.16 -11.56
N PRO A 47 -30.39 -14.12 -11.54
CA PRO A 47 -29.94 -13.49 -10.31
C PRO A 47 -31.10 -12.87 -9.51
N LYS A 48 -32.25 -12.60 -10.14
CA LYS A 48 -33.44 -12.12 -9.45
C LYS A 48 -34.03 -13.18 -8.51
N CYS A 49 -33.89 -14.46 -8.83
CA CYS A 49 -34.36 -15.56 -7.99
C CYS A 49 -33.29 -16.07 -7.00
N SER A 50 -32.05 -15.59 -7.10
CA SER A 50 -30.96 -16.01 -6.21
C SER A 50 -31.19 -15.51 -4.78
N PRO A 51 -31.10 -16.38 -3.76
CA PRO A 51 -31.16 -15.97 -2.36
C PRO A 51 -29.91 -15.20 -1.91
N ASP A 52 -28.79 -15.36 -2.62
CA ASP A 52 -27.50 -14.75 -2.29
C ASP A 52 -27.32 -13.35 -2.91
N TYR A 53 -28.26 -12.94 -3.79
CA TYR A 53 -28.22 -11.63 -4.41
C TYR A 53 -29.09 -10.63 -3.66
N GLY A 54 -28.47 -9.53 -3.19
CA GLY A 54 -29.15 -8.49 -2.42
C GLY A 54 -30.20 -7.69 -3.21
N ARG A 55 -30.89 -6.79 -2.51
CA ARG A 55 -31.81 -5.79 -3.10
C ARG A 55 -31.38 -4.39 -2.69
N ILE A 56 -31.71 -3.40 -3.52
CA ILE A 56 -31.46 -2.01 -3.17
C ILE A 56 -32.31 -1.65 -1.95
N ILE A 57 -31.69 -0.93 -1.01
CA ILE A 57 -32.23 -0.72 0.34
C ILE A 57 -33.63 -0.06 0.34
N ASN A 58 -33.87 0.90 -0.57
CA ASN A 58 -35.16 1.59 -0.69
C ASN A 58 -35.39 2.12 -2.12
N THR A 59 -36.60 2.60 -2.38
CA THR A 59 -37.02 3.12 -3.70
C THR A 59 -36.22 4.35 -4.12
N HIS A 60 -35.82 5.22 -3.17
CA HIS A 60 -35.01 6.40 -3.47
C HIS A 60 -33.64 6.01 -4.06
N HIS A 61 -32.90 5.10 -3.43
CA HIS A 61 -31.63 4.61 -3.94
C HIS A 61 -31.80 3.80 -5.23
N PHE A 62 -32.89 3.05 -5.37
CA PHE A 62 -33.21 2.35 -6.62
C PHE A 62 -33.34 3.34 -7.78
N ASN A 63 -34.18 4.36 -7.64
CA ASN A 63 -34.38 5.39 -8.66
C ASN A 63 -33.09 6.15 -8.97
N ARG A 64 -32.29 6.47 -7.95
CA ARG A 64 -30.97 7.11 -8.13
C ARG A 64 -30.04 6.25 -8.99
N VAL A 65 -29.87 4.97 -8.65
CA VAL A 65 -28.99 4.05 -9.40
C VAL A 65 -29.51 3.84 -10.82
N MET A 66 -30.82 3.70 -11.02
CA MET A 66 -31.41 3.63 -12.36
C MET A 66 -31.14 4.91 -13.18
N GLY A 67 -31.25 6.08 -12.55
CA GLY A 67 -30.93 7.37 -13.19
C GLY A 67 -29.45 7.53 -13.56
N LEU A 68 -28.53 6.83 -12.89
CA LEU A 68 -27.12 6.78 -13.30
C LEU A 68 -26.88 5.95 -14.56
N MET A 69 -27.77 4.99 -14.84
CA MET A 69 -27.69 4.11 -16.01
C MET A 69 -28.33 4.74 -17.27
N GLU A 70 -29.14 5.80 -17.11
CA GLU A 70 -29.79 6.48 -18.23
C GLU A 70 -28.76 6.99 -19.26
N GLY A 71 -29.03 6.71 -20.53
CA GLY A 71 -28.16 7.08 -21.65
C GLY A 71 -26.98 6.13 -21.91
N TYR A 72 -26.82 5.07 -21.11
CA TYR A 72 -25.83 4.02 -21.33
C TYR A 72 -26.51 2.74 -21.81
N THR A 73 -25.84 2.02 -22.71
CA THR A 73 -26.26 0.67 -23.12
C THR A 73 -25.41 -0.35 -22.38
N PRO A 74 -25.99 -1.18 -21.50
CA PRO A 74 -25.26 -2.23 -20.82
C PRO A 74 -24.71 -3.28 -21.78
N VAL A 75 -23.46 -3.71 -21.54
CA VAL A 75 -22.88 -4.86 -22.24
C VAL A 75 -23.25 -6.17 -21.56
N ILE A 76 -23.51 -6.13 -20.25
CA ILE A 76 -24.01 -7.23 -19.42
C ILE A 76 -25.11 -6.67 -18.52
N GLY A 77 -26.19 -7.42 -18.34
CA GLY A 77 -27.25 -7.08 -17.40
C GLY A 77 -28.20 -5.98 -17.91
N GLY A 78 -28.53 -5.01 -17.04
CA GLY A 78 -29.44 -3.91 -17.34
C GLY A 78 -30.91 -4.16 -16.97
N GLN A 79 -31.28 -5.39 -16.63
CA GLN A 79 -32.64 -5.71 -16.17
C GLN A 79 -32.87 -5.14 -14.76
N SER A 80 -34.08 -4.65 -14.51
CA SER A 80 -34.48 -4.16 -13.19
C SER A 80 -35.94 -4.46 -12.90
N ASP A 81 -36.29 -4.44 -11.62
CA ASP A 81 -37.67 -4.54 -11.13
C ASP A 81 -37.85 -3.62 -9.93
N ALA A 82 -38.58 -2.53 -10.13
CA ALA A 82 -38.84 -1.52 -9.11
C ALA A 82 -39.65 -2.07 -7.92
N SER A 83 -40.57 -3.03 -8.16
CA SER A 83 -41.40 -3.61 -7.11
C SER A 83 -40.57 -4.40 -6.09
N GLN A 84 -39.49 -5.01 -6.57
CA GLN A 84 -38.55 -5.78 -5.74
C GLN A 84 -37.27 -5.00 -5.40
N ARG A 85 -37.12 -3.75 -5.89
CA ARG A 85 -35.88 -2.97 -5.80
C ARG A 85 -34.67 -3.75 -6.31
N TYR A 86 -34.87 -4.51 -7.38
CA TYR A 86 -33.88 -5.37 -8.00
C TYR A 86 -33.24 -4.66 -9.19
N ILE A 87 -31.91 -4.67 -9.24
CA ILE A 87 -31.13 -4.26 -10.41
C ILE A 87 -30.15 -5.41 -10.66
N ALA A 88 -30.12 -5.95 -11.87
CA ALA A 88 -29.22 -7.03 -12.25
C ALA A 88 -27.74 -6.58 -12.15
N PRO A 89 -26.78 -7.51 -11.95
CA PRO A 89 -25.36 -7.19 -12.11
C PRO A 89 -25.11 -6.60 -13.50
N THR A 90 -24.70 -5.34 -13.56
CA THR A 90 -24.69 -4.57 -14.79
C THR A 90 -23.29 -4.04 -15.08
N VAL A 91 -22.78 -4.29 -16.28
CA VAL A 91 -21.49 -3.76 -16.75
C VAL A 91 -21.74 -2.74 -17.85
N LEU A 92 -21.13 -1.56 -17.70
CA LEU A 92 -21.21 -0.46 -18.65
C LEU A 92 -19.82 -0.23 -19.23
N LYS A 93 -19.67 -0.39 -20.55
CA LYS A 93 -18.40 -0.18 -21.26
C LYS A 93 -18.35 1.23 -21.86
N ASP A 94 -17.14 1.71 -22.12
CA ASP A 94 -16.87 2.96 -22.85
C ASP A 94 -17.52 4.18 -22.17
N VAL A 95 -17.52 4.18 -20.83
CA VAL A 95 -18.12 5.26 -20.02
C VAL A 95 -17.22 6.50 -20.07
N PRO A 96 -17.75 7.68 -20.46
CA PRO A 96 -16.98 8.90 -20.45
C PRO A 96 -16.51 9.28 -19.03
N PRO A 97 -15.22 9.65 -18.84
CA PRO A 97 -14.64 10.06 -17.55
C PRO A 97 -15.46 11.09 -16.76
N HIS A 98 -16.04 12.07 -17.47
CA HIS A 98 -16.77 13.20 -16.87
C HIS A 98 -18.29 13.01 -16.86
N SER A 99 -18.76 11.79 -17.14
CA SER A 99 -20.19 11.46 -17.06
C SER A 99 -20.72 11.57 -15.63
N ARG A 100 -22.03 11.83 -15.50
CA ARG A 100 -22.75 11.80 -14.21
C ARG A 100 -22.53 10.50 -13.44
N LEU A 101 -22.52 9.36 -14.14
CA LEU A 101 -22.23 8.03 -13.58
C LEU A 101 -20.88 7.97 -12.84
N MET A 102 -19.91 8.76 -13.26
CA MET A 102 -18.59 8.84 -12.66
C MET A 102 -18.41 10.04 -11.70
N GLN A 103 -19.43 10.87 -11.46
CA GLN A 103 -19.32 12.03 -10.55
C GLN A 103 -19.73 11.73 -9.11
N GLU A 104 -20.50 10.66 -8.90
CA GLU A 104 -20.97 10.26 -7.57
C GLU A 104 -20.68 8.79 -7.28
N GLU A 105 -20.76 8.42 -6.00
CA GLU A 105 -20.56 7.04 -5.60
C GLU A 105 -21.78 6.18 -5.98
N ILE A 106 -21.52 5.10 -6.73
CA ILE A 106 -22.57 4.27 -7.33
C ILE A 106 -23.43 3.60 -6.26
N PHE A 107 -22.82 2.94 -5.26
CA PHE A 107 -23.53 2.22 -4.19
C PHE A 107 -24.68 1.32 -4.72
N GLY A 108 -24.41 0.59 -5.80
CA GLY A 108 -25.34 -0.28 -6.51
C GLY A 108 -24.61 -1.21 -7.46
N PRO A 109 -25.30 -2.16 -8.10
CA PRO A 109 -24.69 -3.22 -8.90
C PRO A 109 -24.34 -2.77 -10.33
N LEU A 110 -23.79 -1.56 -10.47
CA LEU A 110 -23.29 -1.04 -11.74
C LEU A 110 -21.75 -1.01 -11.70
N LEU A 111 -21.12 -1.58 -12.72
CA LEU A 111 -19.67 -1.59 -12.90
C LEU A 111 -19.32 -0.84 -14.20
N PRO A 112 -19.02 0.47 -14.14
CA PRO A 112 -18.50 1.21 -15.28
C PRO A 112 -17.05 0.86 -15.57
N ILE A 113 -16.73 0.71 -16.85
CA ILE A 113 -15.37 0.51 -17.36
C ILE A 113 -14.96 1.78 -18.11
N VAL A 114 -13.95 2.45 -17.60
CA VAL A 114 -13.30 3.60 -18.24
C VAL A 114 -11.97 3.12 -18.83
N ALA A 115 -11.82 3.27 -20.14
CA ALA A 115 -10.57 2.96 -20.82
C ALA A 115 -9.55 4.08 -20.60
N VAL A 116 -8.30 3.69 -20.35
CA VAL A 116 -7.14 4.58 -20.20
C VAL A 116 -6.04 4.11 -21.13
N SER A 117 -5.24 5.03 -21.65
CA SER A 117 -4.21 4.71 -22.65
C SER A 117 -3.06 3.91 -22.04
N ASP A 118 -2.65 4.31 -20.84
CA ASP A 118 -1.53 3.71 -20.11
C ASP A 118 -1.71 3.87 -18.58
N MET A 119 -0.67 3.47 -17.85
CA MET A 119 -0.68 3.49 -16.38
C MET A 119 -0.56 4.91 -15.83
N GLU A 120 0.18 5.78 -16.51
CA GLU A 120 0.36 7.18 -16.16
C GLU A 120 -0.96 7.94 -16.26
N ASP A 121 -1.75 7.68 -17.31
CA ASP A 121 -3.12 8.16 -17.47
C ASP A 121 -4.04 7.64 -16.36
N ALA A 122 -3.89 6.38 -15.95
CA ALA A 122 -4.65 5.81 -14.84
C ALA A 122 -4.33 6.48 -13.50
N ILE A 123 -3.05 6.70 -13.21
CA ILE A 123 -2.58 7.38 -11.99
C ILE A 123 -3.10 8.83 -11.98
N ARG A 124 -3.00 9.53 -13.11
CA ARG A 124 -3.53 10.90 -13.25
C ARG A 124 -5.05 10.93 -13.03
N PHE A 125 -5.78 10.00 -13.64
CA PHE A 125 -7.23 9.88 -13.49
C PHE A 125 -7.65 9.67 -12.02
N ILE A 126 -6.89 8.86 -11.26
CA ILE A 126 -7.14 8.65 -9.82
C ILE A 126 -6.83 9.92 -9.03
N ASN A 127 -5.69 10.55 -9.29
CA ASN A 127 -5.22 11.71 -8.52
C ASN A 127 -5.99 13.01 -8.79
N GLU A 128 -6.66 13.14 -9.94
CA GLU A 128 -7.57 14.25 -10.24
C GLU A 128 -8.89 14.21 -9.43
N ARG A 129 -9.13 13.11 -8.69
CA ARG A 129 -10.34 12.89 -7.91
C ARG A 129 -10.04 12.84 -6.42
N GLU A 130 -11.12 12.92 -5.64
CA GLU A 130 -11.04 12.76 -4.20
C GLU A 130 -10.52 11.38 -3.81
N LYS A 131 -9.68 11.36 -2.76
CA LYS A 131 -8.95 10.16 -2.33
C LYS A 131 -9.94 9.07 -1.90
N PRO A 132 -9.92 7.89 -2.54
CA PRO A 132 -10.87 6.83 -2.24
C PRO A 132 -10.51 6.09 -0.94
N LEU A 133 -11.50 5.40 -0.38
CA LEU A 133 -11.28 4.53 0.78
C LEU A 133 -10.39 3.33 0.43
N ALA A 134 -10.56 2.76 -0.76
CA ALA A 134 -9.78 1.62 -1.22
C ALA A 134 -9.34 1.79 -2.67
N LEU A 135 -8.13 1.33 -2.98
CA LEU A 135 -7.60 1.19 -4.34
C LEU A 135 -7.32 -0.29 -4.63
N TYR A 136 -7.72 -0.75 -5.81
CA TYR A 136 -7.56 -2.14 -6.25
C TYR A 136 -6.74 -2.20 -7.53
N ILE A 137 -5.65 -2.98 -7.49
CA ILE A 137 -4.69 -3.09 -8.58
C ILE A 137 -4.61 -4.54 -9.02
N PHE A 138 -4.94 -4.84 -10.29
CA PHE A 138 -4.76 -6.17 -10.86
C PHE A 138 -3.57 -6.14 -11.82
N CYS A 139 -2.43 -6.69 -11.38
CA CYS A 139 -1.19 -6.67 -12.14
C CYS A 139 -0.23 -7.81 -11.71
N SER A 140 0.44 -8.44 -12.68
CA SER A 140 1.54 -9.38 -12.44
C SER A 140 2.89 -8.68 -12.26
N ASP A 141 3.07 -7.49 -12.85
CA ASP A 141 4.29 -6.70 -12.72
C ASP A 141 4.34 -5.97 -11.37
N LYS A 142 5.25 -6.43 -10.52
CA LYS A 142 5.48 -5.86 -9.19
C LYS A 142 5.94 -4.40 -9.25
N LYS A 143 6.67 -3.99 -10.28
CA LYS A 143 7.13 -2.59 -10.43
C LYS A 143 5.95 -1.69 -10.76
N ALA A 144 5.07 -2.12 -11.66
CA ALA A 144 3.85 -1.39 -11.98
C ALA A 144 2.92 -1.26 -10.77
N ALA A 145 2.68 -2.34 -10.02
CA ALA A 145 1.86 -2.29 -8.81
C ALA A 145 2.48 -1.36 -7.74
N LYS A 146 3.80 -1.45 -7.53
CA LYS A 146 4.53 -0.57 -6.60
C LYS A 146 4.42 0.90 -7.01
N LYS A 147 4.59 1.21 -8.30
CA LYS A 147 4.46 2.57 -8.83
C LYS A 147 3.06 3.14 -8.57
N MET A 148 1.99 2.38 -8.84
CA MET A 148 0.63 2.84 -8.52
C MET A 148 0.44 3.11 -7.03
N ILE A 149 1.02 2.30 -6.14
CA ILE A 149 0.95 2.51 -4.69
C ILE A 149 1.71 3.78 -4.27
N GLU A 150 2.90 4.02 -4.84
CA GLU A 150 3.75 5.15 -4.48
C GLU A 150 3.24 6.49 -5.03
N GLU A 151 2.56 6.46 -6.18
CA GLU A 151 2.10 7.67 -6.89
C GLU A 151 0.61 8.00 -6.67
N THR A 152 -0.11 7.24 -5.83
CA THR A 152 -1.52 7.52 -5.48
C THR A 152 -1.73 7.56 -3.97
N SER A 153 -2.90 8.05 -3.53
CA SER A 153 -3.26 8.12 -2.11
C SER A 153 -4.67 7.61 -1.88
N SER A 154 -4.82 6.63 -0.98
CA SER A 154 -6.09 6.01 -0.60
C SER A 154 -6.05 5.54 0.86
N GLY A 155 -7.20 5.14 1.42
CA GLY A 155 -7.27 4.59 2.78
C GLY A 155 -6.55 3.24 2.92
N GLY A 156 -6.76 2.35 1.95
CA GLY A 156 -6.08 1.06 1.85
C GLY A 156 -5.91 0.60 0.41
N VAL A 157 -4.95 -0.31 0.17
CA VAL A 157 -4.67 -0.85 -1.15
C VAL A 157 -4.67 -2.38 -1.11
N VAL A 158 -5.23 -3.01 -2.15
CA VAL A 158 -5.08 -4.45 -2.38
C VAL A 158 -4.60 -4.69 -3.81
N VAL A 159 -3.62 -5.58 -3.95
CA VAL A 159 -3.11 -6.02 -5.24
C VAL A 159 -3.59 -7.44 -5.50
N ASN A 160 -4.18 -7.66 -6.68
CA ASN A 160 -4.71 -8.94 -7.18
C ASN A 160 -5.87 -9.53 -6.39
N ASP A 161 -6.58 -8.71 -5.61
CA ASP A 161 -7.81 -9.10 -4.92
C ASP A 161 -8.63 -7.83 -4.57
N VAL A 162 -9.85 -8.03 -4.09
CA VAL A 162 -10.74 -6.98 -3.57
C VAL A 162 -11.12 -7.28 -2.13
N MET A 163 -11.52 -6.26 -1.36
CA MET A 163 -12.04 -6.37 0.03
C MET A 163 -11.10 -6.95 1.10
N MET A 164 -10.17 -7.85 0.80
CA MET A 164 -9.47 -8.69 1.76
C MET A 164 -8.66 -7.96 2.83
N HIS A 165 -8.11 -6.76 2.53
CA HIS A 165 -7.42 -5.96 3.54
C HIS A 165 -8.30 -5.62 4.76
N TYR A 166 -9.62 -5.55 4.59
CA TYR A 166 -10.56 -5.31 5.70
C TYR A 166 -10.54 -6.45 6.73
N THR A 167 -10.27 -7.69 6.31
CA THR A 167 -10.34 -8.88 7.18
C THR A 167 -9.15 -9.00 8.15
N LEU A 168 -8.07 -8.27 7.90
CA LEU A 168 -6.82 -8.39 8.66
C LEU A 168 -6.82 -7.43 9.85
N SER A 169 -6.96 -7.96 11.07
CA SER A 169 -6.97 -7.18 12.32
C SER A 169 -5.67 -6.43 12.61
N SER A 170 -4.57 -6.83 11.97
CA SER A 170 -3.27 -6.14 12.05
C SER A 170 -3.21 -4.88 11.18
N LEU A 171 -4.03 -4.78 10.13
CA LEU A 171 -4.07 -3.63 9.24
C LEU A 171 -5.03 -2.57 9.81
N PRO A 172 -4.62 -1.29 9.85
CA PRO A 172 -5.54 -0.22 10.16
C PRO A 172 -6.56 -0.06 9.04
N PHE A 173 -7.83 0.05 9.39
CA PHE A 173 -8.89 0.37 8.44
C PHE A 173 -9.41 1.80 8.70
N GLY A 174 -9.31 2.64 7.68
CA GLY A 174 -9.65 4.06 7.76
C GLY A 174 -9.45 4.77 6.43
N GLY A 175 -10.02 5.96 6.30
CA GLY A 175 -9.92 6.79 5.10
C GLY A 175 -8.82 7.85 5.19
N VAL A 176 -8.70 8.62 4.10
CA VAL A 176 -7.86 9.81 4.00
C VAL A 176 -8.56 10.86 3.13
N GLY A 177 -8.57 12.13 3.55
CA GLY A 177 -9.29 13.18 2.82
C GLY A 177 -10.81 12.98 2.90
N GLN A 178 -11.52 13.09 1.78
CA GLN A 178 -12.98 12.92 1.73
C GLN A 178 -13.45 11.49 2.05
N SER A 179 -12.57 10.49 1.97
CA SER A 179 -12.92 9.12 2.40
C SER A 179 -12.90 8.94 3.93
N GLY A 180 -12.45 9.94 4.68
CA GLY A 180 -12.51 9.97 6.15
C GLY A 180 -11.19 10.30 6.83
N MET A 181 -11.21 10.26 8.16
CA MET A 181 -10.03 10.45 9.02
C MET A 181 -10.01 9.43 10.16
N GLY A 182 -8.83 9.22 10.75
CA GLY A 182 -8.64 8.23 11.78
C GLY A 182 -8.63 6.80 11.23
N ARG A 183 -8.46 5.84 12.13
CA ARG A 183 -8.37 4.43 11.79
C ARG A 183 -8.81 3.59 12.97
N TYR A 184 -9.36 2.42 12.67
CA TYR A 184 -9.71 1.42 13.67
C TYR A 184 -9.28 0.03 13.16
N HIS A 185 -9.79 -1.01 13.82
CA HIS A 185 -9.49 -2.44 13.65
C HIS A 185 -8.37 -2.94 14.57
N GLY A 186 -8.61 -4.07 15.23
CA GLY A 186 -7.67 -4.71 16.16
C GLY A 186 -7.09 -3.72 17.19
N LYS A 187 -5.76 -3.69 17.29
CA LYS A 187 -5.03 -2.77 18.19
C LYS A 187 -5.29 -1.29 17.86
N HIS A 188 -5.52 -0.96 16.59
CA HIS A 188 -5.75 0.43 16.17
C HIS A 188 -7.04 0.99 16.76
N THR A 189 -8.08 0.16 16.94
CA THR A 189 -9.29 0.57 17.69
C THR A 189 -8.96 0.94 19.14
N PHE A 190 -8.20 0.08 19.82
CA PHE A 190 -7.79 0.34 21.20
C PHE A 190 -6.98 1.63 21.30
N ASP A 191 -6.01 1.82 20.42
CA ASP A 191 -5.17 3.03 20.39
C ASP A 191 -6.00 4.29 20.12
N GLN A 192 -6.97 4.21 19.20
CA GLN A 192 -7.82 5.35 18.80
C GLN A 192 -8.82 5.76 19.90
N LEU A 193 -9.31 4.79 20.68
CA LEU A 193 -10.26 5.02 21.78
C LEU A 193 -9.57 5.20 23.15
N SER A 194 -8.23 5.24 23.18
CA SER A 194 -7.44 5.40 24.40
C SER A 194 -6.64 6.69 24.41
N HIS A 195 -6.46 7.27 25.59
CA HIS A 195 -5.49 8.35 25.80
C HIS A 195 -4.11 7.77 26.13
N GLN A 196 -3.15 7.91 25.20
CA GLN A 196 -1.76 7.48 25.39
C GLN A 196 -1.02 8.48 26.30
N ARG A 197 -1.16 8.32 27.62
CA ARG A 197 -0.59 9.22 28.64
C ARG A 197 0.94 9.10 28.71
N ALA A 198 1.65 10.17 28.37
CA ALA A 198 3.09 10.26 28.54
C ALA A 198 3.48 10.43 30.02
N CYS A 199 4.36 9.56 30.52
CA CYS A 199 4.87 9.58 31.90
C CYS A 199 6.41 9.49 31.88
N LEU A 200 7.08 10.41 32.57
CA LEU A 200 8.54 10.39 32.77
C LEU A 200 8.84 10.34 34.26
N ILE A 201 9.44 9.23 34.72
CA ILE A 201 9.92 9.07 36.09
C ILE A 201 11.45 9.16 36.06
N ARG A 202 12.02 10.14 36.76
CA ARG A 202 13.47 10.31 36.88
C ARG A 202 13.96 9.90 38.26
N SER A 203 15.11 9.27 38.32
CA SER A 203 15.85 9.14 39.58
C SER A 203 16.45 10.48 39.98
N LEU A 204 16.75 10.64 41.28
CA LEU A 204 17.41 11.84 41.83
C LEU A 204 18.92 11.92 41.49
N GLY A 205 19.46 10.90 40.83
CA GLY A 205 20.88 10.82 40.48
C GLY A 205 21.27 11.69 39.28
N MET A 206 22.59 11.84 39.07
CA MET A 206 23.18 12.56 37.93
C MET A 206 22.72 14.03 37.80
N GLU A 207 22.39 14.67 38.92
CA GLU A 207 21.95 16.06 38.97
C GLU A 207 22.96 17.04 38.35
N ASN A 208 24.25 16.71 38.42
CA ASN A 208 25.32 17.48 37.77
C ASN A 208 25.16 17.59 36.24
N VAL A 209 24.49 16.63 35.59
CA VAL A 209 24.18 16.70 34.16
C VAL A 209 23.12 17.77 33.86
N ASN A 210 22.25 18.05 34.83
CA ASN A 210 21.26 19.12 34.73
C ASN A 210 21.88 20.52 34.95
N LEU A 211 23.16 20.66 35.33
CA LEU A 211 23.78 21.98 35.53
C LEU A 211 23.77 22.88 34.29
N SER A 212 23.62 22.30 33.09
CA SER A 212 23.48 23.06 31.86
C SER A 212 22.08 23.66 31.64
N ARG A 213 21.05 23.17 32.33
CA ARG A 213 19.69 23.77 32.30
C ARG A 213 19.51 24.87 33.35
N TYR A 214 20.35 24.89 34.39
CA TYR A 214 20.23 25.85 35.48
C TYR A 214 20.97 27.18 35.22
N PRO A 215 20.46 28.32 35.71
CA PRO A 215 21.20 29.58 35.77
C PRO A 215 22.42 29.52 36.73
N PRO A 216 23.45 30.38 36.53
CA PRO A 216 23.64 31.31 35.41
C PRO A 216 24.06 30.60 34.11
N GLN A 217 23.61 31.14 32.98
CA GLN A 217 23.89 30.53 31.67
C GLN A 217 25.33 30.80 31.23
N ASP A 218 26.14 29.75 31.19
CA ASP A 218 27.51 29.79 30.67
C ASP A 218 27.55 29.39 29.19
N ARG A 219 28.09 30.26 28.33
CA ARG A 219 28.23 30.00 26.88
C ARG A 219 29.05 28.75 26.60
N ARG A 220 30.02 28.39 27.45
CA ARG A 220 30.81 27.15 27.30
C ARG A 220 29.98 25.90 27.58
N ARG A 221 29.15 25.92 28.64
CA ARG A 221 28.17 24.84 28.93
C ARG A 221 27.15 24.71 27.81
N ALA A 222 26.58 25.83 27.35
CA ALA A 222 25.62 25.84 26.24
C ALA A 222 26.22 25.29 24.94
N ARG A 223 27.50 25.60 24.65
CA ARG A 223 28.21 25.04 23.49
C ARG A 223 28.39 23.52 23.60
N ARG A 224 28.77 23.02 24.78
CA ARG A 224 28.91 21.57 25.03
C ARG A 224 27.57 20.83 24.87
N VAL A 225 26.50 21.37 25.44
CA VAL A 225 25.16 20.78 25.28
C VAL A 225 24.66 20.85 23.85
N ARG A 226 24.86 21.97 23.16
CA ARG A 226 24.53 22.10 21.73
C ARG A 226 25.29 21.07 20.89
N MET A 227 26.56 20.84 21.20
CA MET A 227 27.35 19.81 20.54
C MET A 227 26.83 18.41 20.87
N ALA A 228 26.48 18.13 22.13
CA ALA A 228 25.95 16.84 22.55
C ALA A 228 24.55 16.55 21.96
N LEU A 229 23.65 17.53 21.89
CA LEU A 229 22.32 17.40 21.31
C LEU A 229 22.34 17.33 19.77
N ARG A 230 23.40 17.84 19.13
CA ARG A 230 23.60 17.78 17.67
C ARG A 230 24.48 16.62 17.24
N ALA A 231 25.21 16.00 18.17
CA ALA A 231 25.88 14.75 17.88
C ALA A 231 24.79 13.76 17.46
N PRO A 232 24.94 13.07 16.32
CA PRO A 232 24.01 12.02 15.97
C PRO A 232 23.98 11.07 17.17
N LEU A 233 22.79 10.82 17.72
CA LEU A 233 22.62 9.74 18.68
C LEU A 233 23.21 8.52 18.00
N ILE A 234 24.34 8.03 18.50
CA ILE A 234 25.02 6.88 17.91
C ILE A 234 23.99 5.76 17.97
N ASP A 235 23.48 5.38 16.81
CA ASP A 235 22.57 4.25 16.71
C ASP A 235 23.35 3.04 17.23
N MET A 236 22.98 2.56 18.41
CA MET A 236 23.54 1.34 19.00
C MET A 236 22.89 0.08 18.40
N SER A 237 22.44 0.16 17.14
CA SER A 237 22.13 -1.01 16.33
C SER A 237 23.26 -2.03 16.40
N LYS A 238 22.90 -3.32 16.39
CA LYS A 238 23.87 -4.43 16.45
C LYS A 238 24.97 -4.30 15.40
N ARG A 239 24.67 -3.71 14.24
CA ARG A 239 25.62 -3.51 13.15
C ARG A 239 26.73 -2.51 13.49
N THR A 240 26.39 -1.37 14.08
CA THR A 240 27.36 -0.34 14.50
C THR A 240 28.24 -0.83 15.64
N PHE A 241 27.70 -1.64 16.56
CA PHE A 241 28.49 -2.28 17.61
C PHE A 241 29.49 -3.29 17.05
N ILE A 242 29.07 -4.15 16.10
CA ILE A 242 29.97 -5.11 15.44
C ILE A 242 31.10 -4.36 14.73
N TRP A 243 30.80 -3.34 13.91
CA TRP A 243 31.83 -2.56 13.22
C TRP A 243 32.82 -1.90 14.18
N ALA A 244 32.35 -1.37 15.32
CA ALA A 244 33.20 -0.77 16.33
C ALA A 244 34.15 -1.79 16.97
N VAL A 245 33.65 -2.97 17.34
CA VAL A 245 34.48 -4.06 17.91
C VAL A 245 35.49 -4.55 16.88
N THR A 246 35.07 -4.82 15.64
CA THR A 246 35.97 -5.31 14.58
C THR A 246 37.07 -4.29 14.27
N ALA A 247 36.73 -3.00 14.19
CA ALA A 247 37.71 -1.94 13.96
C ALA A 247 38.72 -1.83 15.12
N THR A 248 38.26 -2.02 16.36
CA THR A 248 39.12 -1.98 17.55
C THR A 248 40.10 -3.16 17.57
N VAL A 249 39.63 -4.37 17.24
CA VAL A 249 40.48 -5.57 17.17
C VAL A 249 41.52 -5.46 16.06
N ILE A 250 41.12 -4.98 14.87
CA ILE A 250 42.04 -4.75 13.75
C ILE A 250 43.07 -3.68 14.13
N GLY A 251 42.62 -2.57 14.72
CA GLY A 251 43.51 -1.49 15.16
C GLY A 251 44.54 -1.96 16.19
N PHE A 252 44.11 -2.77 17.16
CA PHE A 252 45.02 -3.37 18.15
C PHE A 252 46.01 -4.34 17.49
N GLY A 253 45.54 -5.18 16.56
CA GLY A 253 46.40 -6.09 15.81
C GLY A 253 47.48 -5.37 14.99
N LEU A 254 47.09 -4.29 14.29
CA LEU A 254 48.04 -3.45 13.55
C LEU A 254 49.04 -2.75 14.46
N PHE A 255 48.58 -2.29 15.64
CA PHE A 255 49.45 -1.67 16.64
C PHE A 255 50.49 -2.65 17.18
N VAL A 256 50.08 -3.88 17.51
CA VAL A 256 50.99 -4.95 17.96
C VAL A 256 51.97 -5.31 16.85
N ALA A 257 51.50 -5.48 15.60
CA ALA A 257 52.38 -5.77 14.48
C ALA A 257 53.42 -4.66 14.25
N LEU A 258 53.02 -3.39 14.32
CA LEU A 258 53.93 -2.25 14.22
C LEU A 258 54.97 -2.26 15.36
N MET A 259 54.55 -2.55 16.59
CA MET A 259 55.46 -2.69 17.73
C MET A 259 56.48 -3.81 17.51
N VAL A 260 56.06 -4.99 17.02
CA VAL A 260 56.98 -6.09 16.70
C VAL A 260 57.98 -5.68 15.61
N ILE A 261 57.52 -5.02 14.53
CA ILE A 261 58.39 -4.54 13.46
C ILE A 261 59.41 -3.53 14.00
N LEU A 262 58.98 -2.60 14.85
CA LEU A 262 59.89 -1.62 15.48
C LEU A 262 60.90 -2.29 16.41
N LEU A 263 60.51 -3.33 17.16
CA LEU A 263 61.42 -4.09 18.01
C LEU A 263 62.47 -4.86 17.21
N ILE A 264 62.08 -5.46 16.07
CA ILE A 264 63.00 -6.12 15.15
C ILE A 264 63.95 -5.11 14.49
N ALA A 265 63.43 -3.96 14.05
CA ALA A 265 64.22 -2.89 13.44
C ALA A 265 65.21 -2.22 14.42
N ALA A 266 64.88 -2.20 15.72
CA ALA A 266 65.74 -1.69 16.78
C ALA A 266 66.91 -2.64 17.15
N GLY A 267 67.06 -3.78 16.46
CA GLY A 267 68.26 -4.62 16.57
C GLY A 267 68.31 -5.54 17.79
N LEU A 268 67.18 -5.85 18.42
CA LEU A 268 67.05 -6.92 19.43
C LEU A 268 67.13 -8.32 18.77
N ASN A 269 68.24 -8.61 18.08
CA ASN A 269 68.58 -9.98 17.70
C ASN A 269 69.10 -10.71 18.93
N CYS A 270 68.22 -11.45 19.61
CA CYS A 270 68.60 -12.52 20.53
C CYS A 270 69.20 -13.69 19.73
N THR A 271 70.40 -13.52 19.19
CA THR A 271 71.24 -14.60 18.66
C THR A 271 72.66 -14.43 19.18
N CYS A 272 72.84 -14.58 20.49
CA CYS A 272 74.14 -14.80 21.13
C CYS A 272 73.95 -15.67 22.39
N TRP A 273 73.36 -16.85 22.21
CA TRP A 273 73.36 -17.93 23.21
C TRP A 273 73.70 -19.24 22.48
N TYR A 274 74.92 -19.33 21.93
CA TYR A 274 75.55 -20.62 21.63
C TYR A 274 77.09 -20.43 21.60
N TRP A 275 77.78 -21.21 22.44
CA TRP A 275 79.24 -21.33 22.65
C TRP A 275 79.97 -20.21 23.42
N ARG A 276 80.17 -20.43 24.72
CA ARG A 276 81.39 -21.09 25.26
C ARG A 276 81.13 -21.60 26.67
#